data_AF-A0A8T8DB22-F1
#
_entry.id   AF-A0A8T8DB22-F1
#
_cell.length_a   1.000
_cell.length_b   1.000
_cell.length_c   1.000
_cell.angle_alpha   90.00
_cell.angle_beta   90.00
_cell.angle_gamma   90.00
#
_symmetry.space_group_name_H-M   'P 1'
#
loop_
_entity.id
_entity.type
_entity.pdbx_description
1 polymer ?
#
loop_
_entity_poly.entity_id
_entity_poly.type
_entity_poly.pdbx_seq_one_letter_code
_entity_poly.pdbx_strand_id
1 'polypeptide(L)' 'MLAELEAIVTRLESGDEPLDRALALFQRGIGLVRRCNQLLDTMERKIQWLLEDAAGTVVTREAPELEPAAGEGGDR' A
#
# COMPACT_ATOMS: atom_id res chain seq x y z
N MET A 1 8.45 -4.50 -4.46
CA MET A 1 7.65 -3.27 -4.33
C MET A 1 8.51 -2.13 -3.84
N LEU A 2 9.11 -2.21 -2.65
CA LEU A 2 10.00 -1.16 -2.14
C LEU A 2 11.22 -0.91 -3.05
N ALA A 3 11.95 -1.98 -3.42
CA ALA A 3 13.06 -1.89 -4.37
C ALA A 3 12.67 -1.31 -5.75
N GLU A 4 11.42 -1.51 -6.18
CA GLU A 4 10.92 -0.92 -7.44
C GLU A 4 10.65 0.57 -7.27
N LEU A 5 10.09 0.99 -6.12
CA LEU A 5 9.87 2.38 -5.79
C LEU A 5 11.21 3.13 -5.65
N GLU A 6 12.20 2.55 -4.98
CA GLU A 6 13.55 3.09 -4.88
C GLU A 6 14.18 3.29 -6.26
N ALA A 7 14.10 2.28 -7.14
CA ALA A 7 14.60 2.40 -8.51
C ALA A 7 13.88 3.49 -9.32
N ILE A 8 12.58 3.67 -9.12
CA ILE A 8 11.80 4.76 -9.73
C ILE A 8 12.29 6.11 -9.22
N VAL A 9 12.45 6.27 -7.90
CA VAL A 9 12.93 7.51 -7.28
C VAL A 9 14.31 7.87 -7.83
N THR A 10 15.25 6.92 -7.84
CA THR A 10 16.60 7.16 -8.38
C THR A 10 16.58 7.61 -9.85
N ARG A 11 15.70 7.04 -10.68
CA ARG A 11 15.57 7.45 -12.09
C ARG A 11 14.94 8.83 -12.26
N LEU A 12 13.98 9.18 -11.42
CA LEU A 12 13.37 10.51 -11.43
C LEU A 12 14.35 11.59 -10.94
N GLU A 13 15.15 11.27 -9.92
CA GLU A 13 16.18 12.16 -9.37
C GLU A 13 17.35 12.39 -10.32
N SER A 14 17.65 11.44 -11.22
CA SER A 14 18.71 11.62 -12.22
C SER A 14 18.38 12.72 -13.23
N GLY A 15 17.09 12.95 -13.51
CA GLY A 15 16.62 13.97 -14.45
C GLY A 15 16.88 13.66 -15.93
N ASP A 16 17.41 12.48 -16.25
CA ASP A 16 17.76 12.09 -17.64
C ASP A 16 16.57 11.52 -18.43
N GLU A 17 15.43 11.28 -17.76
CA GLU A 17 14.24 10.73 -18.38
C GLU A 17 13.46 11.80 -19.17
N PRO A 18 13.05 11.52 -20.41
CA PRO A 18 12.10 12.36 -21.13
C PRO A 18 10.82 12.59 -20.31
N LEU A 19 10.21 13.77 -20.43
CA LEU A 19 9.06 14.19 -19.63
C LEU A 19 7.92 13.15 -19.60
N ASP A 20 7.54 12.60 -20.77
CA ASP A 20 6.48 11.59 -20.85
C ASP A 20 6.82 10.33 -20.05
N ARG A 21 8.09 9.94 -20.03
CA ARG A 21 8.56 8.77 -19.30
C ARG A 21 8.71 9.05 -17.81
N ALA A 22 9.17 10.23 -17.43
CA ALA A 22 9.18 10.69 -16.05
C ALA A 22 7.75 10.71 -15.47
N LEU A 23 6.76 11.18 -16.24
CA LEU A 23 5.36 11.17 -15.83
C LEU A 23 4.83 9.74 -15.62
N ALA A 24 5.14 8.81 -16.52
CA ALA A 24 4.77 7.41 -16.38
C ALA A 24 5.42 6.75 -15.15
N LEU A 25 6.71 7.02 -14.91
CA LEU A 25 7.44 6.56 -13.72
C LEU A 25 6.83 7.12 -12.43
N PHE A 26 6.47 8.40 -12.41
CA PHE A 26 5.81 9.03 -11.27
C PHE A 26 4.45 8.39 -10.97
N GLN A 27 3.59 8.21 -11.97
CA GLN A 27 2.30 7.53 -11.81
C GLN A 27 2.46 6.11 -11.26
N ARG A 28 3.47 5.37 -11.77
CA ARG A 28 3.80 4.04 -11.27
C ARG A 28 4.24 4.08 -9.80
N GLY A 29 5.09 5.04 -9.43
CA GLY A 29 5.53 5.27 -8.05
C GLY A 29 4.35 5.49 -7.10
N ILE A 30 3.41 6.35 -7.47
CA ILE A 30 2.18 6.60 -6.70
C ILE A 30 1.36 5.30 -6.52
N GLY A 31 1.23 4.50 -7.58
CA GLY A 31 0.56 3.20 -7.51
C GLY A 31 1.22 2.23 -6.52
N LEU A 32 2.56 2.19 -6.49
CA LEU A 32 3.31 1.35 -5.55
C LEU A 32 3.13 1.81 -4.10
N VAL A 33 3.16 3.13 -3.85
CA VAL A 33 2.92 3.69 -2.51
C VAL A 33 1.52 3.35 -2.01
N ARG A 34 0.49 3.55 -2.85
CA ARG A 34 -0.90 3.20 -2.50
C ARG A 34 -1.04 1.72 -2.14
N ARG A 35 -0.42 0.84 -2.93
CA ARG A 35 -0.45 -0.60 -2.66
C ARG A 35 0.29 -0.97 -1.37
N CYS A 36 1.37 -0.26 -1.04
CA CYS A 36 2.10 -0.47 0.21
C CYS A 36 1.21 -0.14 1.42
N ASN A 37 0.55 1.02 1.39
CA ASN A 37 -0.36 1.43 2.47
C ASN A 37 -1.50 0.43 2.65
N GLN A 38 -2.15 0.00 1.55
CA GLN A 38 -3.20 -1.02 1.63
C GLN A 38 -2.73 -2.34 2.26
N LEU A 39 -1.49 -2.74 1.98
CA LEU A 39 -0.91 -3.95 2.57
C LEU A 39 -0.64 -3.74 4.07
N LEU A 40 -0.10 -2.59 4.47
CA LEU A 40 0.12 -2.23 5.87
C LEU A 40 -1.18 -2.27 6.65
N ASP A 41 -2.23 -1.59 6.16
CA ASP A 41 -3.55 -1.58 6.81
C ASP A 41 -4.11 -3.00 6.99
N THR A 42 -3.93 -3.84 5.96
CA THR A 42 -4.38 -5.24 5.98
C THR A 42 -3.63 -6.04 7.04
N MET A 43 -2.33 -5.84 7.18
CA MET A 43 -1.51 -6.51 8.18
C MET A 43 -1.84 -6.02 9.60
N GLU A 44 -2.06 -4.72 9.79
CA GLU A 44 -2.49 -4.15 11.07
C GLU A 44 -3.81 -4.76 11.54
N ARG A 45 -4.82 -4.83 10.66
CA ARG A 45 -6.10 -5.49 10.99
C ARG A 45 -5.92 -6.96 11.36
N LYS A 46 -5.05 -7.67 10.65
CA LYS A 46 -4.75 -9.08 10.94
C LYS A 46 -4.08 -9.25 12.30
N ILE A 47 -3.13 -8.37 12.66
CA ILE A 47 -2.47 -8.38 13.97
C ILE A 47 -3.49 -8.10 15.07
N GLN A 48 -4.36 -7.10 14.89
CA GLN A 48 -5.39 -6.77 15.86
C GLN A 48 -6.32 -7.97 16.12
N TRP A 49 -6.79 -8.64 15.06
CA TRP A 49 -7.62 -9.83 15.19
C TRP A 49 -6.92 -10.97 15.96
N LEU A 50 -5.62 -11.22 15.68
CA LEU A 50 -4.84 -12.23 16.40
C LEU A 50 -4.65 -11.89 17.88
N LEU A 51 -4.53 -10.60 18.23
CA LEU A 51 -4.42 -10.16 19.63
C LEU A 51 -5.76 -10.28 20.38
N GLU A 52 -6.88 -9.98 19.73
CA GLU A 52 -8.23 -10.16 20.29
C GLU A 52 -8.51 -11.65 20.61
N ASP A 53 -8.09 -12.55 19.72
CA ASP A 53 -8.15 -14.00 19.92
C ASP A 53 -7.27 -14.46 21.09
N ALA A 54 -6.00 -14.02 21.14
CA ALA A 54 -5.06 -14.36 22.21
C ALA A 54 -5.48 -13.82 23.59
N ALA A 55 -6.22 -12.71 23.64
CA ALA A 55 -6.77 -12.14 24.86
C ALA A 55 -8.04 -12.85 25.36
N GLY A 56 -8.48 -13.92 24.70
CA GLY A 56 -9.58 -14.78 25.14
C GLY A 56 -10.98 -14.23 24.87
N THR A 57 -11.11 -13.23 23.99
CA THR A 57 -12.43 -12.77 23.54
C THR A 57 -12.89 -13.68 22.41
N VAL A 58 -13.73 -14.66 22.70
CA VAL A 58 -14.31 -15.54 21.67
C VAL A 58 -15.26 -14.71 20.80
N VAL A 59 -14.76 -14.27 19.65
CA VAL A 59 -15.59 -13.69 18.60
C VAL A 59 -15.80 -14.77 17.54
N THR A 60 -16.98 -15.38 17.51
CA THR A 60 -17.41 -16.19 16.36
C THR A 60 -17.63 -15.25 15.18
N ARG A 61 -16.55 -14.85 14.52
CA ARG A 61 -16.60 -14.07 13.27
C ARG A 61 -15.77 -14.82 12.25
N GLU A 62 -16.42 -15.12 11.13
CA GLU A 62 -15.71 -15.47 9.90
C GLU A 62 -14.62 -14.41 9.68
N ALA A 63 -13.39 -14.86 9.39
CA ALA A 63 -12.28 -13.96 9.12
C ALA A 63 -12.75 -12.93 8.09
N PRO A 64 -12.59 -11.62 8.33
CA PRO A 64 -13.07 -10.63 7.38
C PRO A 64 -12.40 -10.94 6.04
N GLU A 65 -13.20 -11.09 4.99
CA GLU A 65 -12.68 -11.10 3.63
C GLU A 65 -12.00 -9.74 3.45
N LEU A 66 -10.67 -9.76 3.50
CA LEU A 66 -9.86 -8.55 3.54
C LEU A 66 -9.91 -7.90 2.15
N GLU A 67 -11.01 -7.20 1.88
CA GLU A 67 -11.10 -6.38 0.69
C GLU A 67 -10.00 -5.31 0.77
N PRO A 68 -9.26 -5.07 -0.33
CA PRO A 68 -8.33 -3.95 -0.36
C PRO A 68 -9.15 -2.68 -0.12
N ALA A 69 -8.77 -1.89 0.88
CA ALA A 69 -9.42 -0.63 1.18
C ALA A 69 -9.55 0.16 -0.14
N ALA A 70 -10.80 0.39 -0.55
CA ALA A 70 -11.12 1.22 -1.70
C ALA A 70 -10.34 2.53 -1.52
N GLY A 71 -9.42 2.78 -2.44
CA GLY A 71 -8.50 3.91 -2.32
C GLY A 71 -9.29 5.18 -2.07
N GLU A 72 -8.96 5.89 -0.99
CA GLU A 72 -9.47 7.22 -0.75
C GLU A 72 -9.08 8.11 -1.94
N GLY A 73 -10.04 8.32 -2.83
CA GLY A 73 -10.07 9.45 -3.75
C GLY A 73 -10.60 10.66 -3.00
N GLY A 74 -9.77 11.68 -2.89
CA GLY A 74 -10.11 13.02 -2.39
C GLY A 74 -8.83 13.85 -2.42
N ASP A 75 -8.48 14.44 -3.55
CA ASP A 75 -8.90 15.80 -3.91
C ASP A 75 -8.51 16.81 -2.83
N ARG A 76 -7.31 17.38 -3.01
CA ARG A 76 -6.94 18.78 -2.78
C ARG A 76 -5.56 19.05 -3.36
#